data_AF-A0A645ILN9-F1
#
_entry.id   AF-A0A645ILN9-F1
#
_cell.length_a   1.000
_cell.length_b   1.000
_cell.length_c   1.000
_cell.angle_alpha   90.00
_cell.angle_beta   90.00
_cell.angle_gamma   90.00
#
_symmetry.space_group_name_H-M   'P 1'
#
loop_
_entity.id
_entity.type
_entity.pdbx_description
1 polymer ?
#
loop_
_entity_poly.entity_id
_entity_poly.type
_entity_poly.pdbx_seq_one_letter_code
_entity_poly.pdbx_strand_id
1 'polypeptide(L)'
;MFRVVNASEGSGRQAHSELLTLYGKTGTAEVDTREGRINNTWFIAFCEYRSKRYALAVLVEFGRSGGRSCAPLAREFFEEYLRETRDE
;
A
#
# COMPACT_ATOMS: atom_id res chain seq x y z
N MET A 1 -2.15 -1.91 12.29
CA MET A 1 -2.15 -1.81 10.81
C MET A 1 -3.54 -1.56 10.24
N PHE A 2 -4.61 -2.21 10.72
CA PHE A 2 -5.99 -1.98 10.24
C PHE A 2 -6.41 -0.50 10.16
N ARG A 3 -6.32 0.25 11.27
CA ARG A 3 -6.70 1.68 11.31
C ARG A 3 -5.88 2.57 10.37
N VAL A 4 -4.66 2.17 9.99
CA VAL A 4 -3.84 2.96 9.05
C VAL A 4 -4.52 3.03 7.68
N VAL A 5 -5.25 1.97 7.31
CA VAL A 5 -5.93 1.86 6.02
C VAL A 5 -7.41 2.23 6.14
N ASN A 6 -8.08 1.83 7.22
CA ASN A 6 -9.54 1.87 7.30
C ASN A 6 -10.11 3.02 8.15
N ALA A 7 -9.28 3.82 8.83
CA ALA A 7 -9.74 5.05 9.48
C ALA A 7 -9.67 6.24 8.50
N SER A 8 -10.59 7.19 8.61
CA SER A 8 -10.60 8.39 7.76
C SER A 8 -9.34 9.24 7.92
N GLU A 9 -8.75 9.27 9.12
CA GLU A 9 -7.45 9.88 9.43
C GLU A 9 -6.23 8.95 9.23
N GLY A 10 -6.42 7.74 8.69
CA GLY A 10 -5.35 6.76 8.47
C GLY A 10 -4.30 7.22 7.45
N SER A 11 -3.00 7.09 7.76
CA SER A 11 -1.92 7.52 6.86
C SER A 11 -1.86 6.72 5.55
N GLY A 12 -2.41 5.51 5.52
CA GLY A 12 -2.51 4.64 4.35
C GLY A 12 -3.94 4.53 3.79
N ARG A 13 -4.84 5.48 4.09
CA ARG A 13 -6.26 5.40 3.68
C ARG A 13 -6.51 5.27 2.18
N GLN A 14 -5.54 5.66 1.34
CA GLN A 14 -5.63 5.46 -0.12
C GLN A 14 -5.52 3.98 -0.53
N ALA A 15 -5.10 3.11 0.39
CA ALA A 15 -5.18 1.66 0.22
C ALA A 15 -6.54 1.08 0.63
N HIS A 16 -7.53 1.87 1.06
CA HIS A 16 -8.85 1.35 1.41
C HIS A 16 -9.52 0.72 0.18
N SER A 17 -10.04 -0.49 0.32
CA SER A 17 -10.74 -1.21 -0.74
C SER A 17 -12.16 -1.56 -0.29
N GLU A 18 -13.13 -1.41 -1.20
CA GLU A 18 -14.50 -1.91 -1.00
C GLU A 18 -14.61 -3.43 -1.20
N LEU A 19 -13.57 -4.06 -1.79
CA LEU A 19 -13.58 -5.48 -2.15
C LEU A 19 -12.83 -6.35 -1.14
N LEU A 20 -11.85 -5.78 -0.44
CA LEU A 20 -10.91 -6.51 0.42
C LEU A 20 -10.66 -5.75 1.71
N THR A 21 -10.55 -6.47 2.84
CA THR A 21 -10.06 -5.86 4.08
C THR A 21 -8.53 -5.81 4.07
N LEU A 22 -7.98 -4.64 3.74
CA LEU A 22 -6.53 -4.42 3.68
C LEU A 22 -5.98 -3.91 5.01
N TYR A 23 -4.84 -4.45 5.41
CA TYR A 23 -4.05 -4.01 6.56
C TYR A 23 -2.71 -3.49 6.04
N GLY A 24 -2.22 -2.36 6.53
CA GLY A 24 -0.94 -1.85 6.03
C GLY A 24 -0.25 -0.83 6.92
N LYS A 25 0.95 -0.44 6.49
CA LYS A 25 1.73 0.66 7.08
C LYS A 25 2.54 1.38 6.00
N THR A 26 2.55 2.70 6.10
CA THR A 26 3.32 3.60 5.23
C THR A 26 4.72 3.82 5.80
N GLY A 27 5.70 4.02 4.92
CA GLY A 27 7.00 4.57 5.26
C GLY A 27 7.50 5.55 4.20
N THR A 28 8.38 6.45 4.63
CA THR A 28 9.02 7.47 3.79
C THR A 28 10.38 7.75 4.40
N ALA A 29 11.44 7.56 3.62
CA ALA A 29 12.80 7.92 3.96
C ALA A 29 13.18 9.16 3.18
N GLU A 30 13.48 10.24 3.89
CA GLU A 30 14.16 11.39 3.32
C GLU A 30 15.63 11.03 3.09
N VAL A 31 16.12 11.29 1.88
CA VAL A 31 17.50 10.99 1.48
C VAL A 31 18.11 12.24 0.85
N ASP A 32 19.25 12.68 1.37
CA ASP A 32 20.01 13.77 0.76
C ASP A 32 20.87 13.21 -0.40
N THR A 33 20.66 13.72 -1.61
CA THR A 33 21.45 13.39 -2.82
C THR A 33 22.27 14.61 -3.27
N ARG A 34 23.08 14.45 -4.33
CA ARG A 34 23.81 15.57 -4.94
C ARG A 34 22.87 16.58 -5.60
N GLU A 35 21.71 16.13 -6.09
CA GLU A 35 20.72 16.95 -6.78
C GLU A 35 19.68 17.57 -5.83
N GLY A 36 19.66 17.16 -4.55
CA GLY A 36 18.75 17.68 -3.54
C GLY A 36 18.20 16.59 -2.61
N ARG A 37 17.24 16.97 -1.75
CA ARG A 37 16.55 16.00 -0.89
C ARG A 37 15.42 15.32 -1.65
N ILE A 38 15.43 13.98 -1.64
CA ILE A 38 14.40 13.14 -2.25
C ILE A 38 13.70 12.30 -1.19
N ASN A 39 12.61 11.66 -1.58
CA ASN A 39 11.87 10.73 -0.74
C ASN A 39 11.82 9.35 -1.40
N ASN A 40 12.34 8.33 -0.71
CA ASN A 40 12.05 6.94 -1.04
C ASN A 40 10.88 6.49 -0.19
N THR A 41 9.82 6.00 -0.83
CA THR A 41 8.54 5.73 -0.19
C THR A 41 8.18 4.27 -0.28
N TRP A 42 7.51 3.74 0.74
CA TRP A 42 7.02 2.37 0.70
C TRP A 42 5.68 2.22 1.41
N PHE A 43 4.98 1.16 1.05
CA PHE A 43 3.80 0.66 1.75
C PHE A 43 3.89 -0.85 1.82
N ILE A 44 3.80 -1.39 3.04
CA ILE A 44 3.64 -2.82 3.27
C ILE A 44 2.20 -3.12 3.63
N ALA A 45 1.66 -4.19 3.08
CA ALA A 45 0.28 -4.58 3.29
C ALA A 45 0.08 -6.09 3.30
N PHE A 46 -1.02 -6.50 3.90
CA PHE A 46 -1.51 -7.87 3.80
C PHE A 46 -3.05 -7.90 3.80
N CYS A 47 -3.60 -8.98 3.28
CA CYS A 47 -5.02 -9.30 3.36
C CYS A 47 -5.24 -10.81 3.44
N GLU A 48 -6.46 -11.20 3.83
CA GLU A 48 -6.93 -12.57 3.76
C GLU A 48 -8.03 -12.67 2.70
N TYR A 49 -7.93 -13.68 1.84
CA TYR A 49 -8.88 -13.94 0.78
C TYR A 49 -9.00 -15.45 0.53
N ARG A 50 -10.22 -15.99 0.55
CA ARG A 50 -10.51 -17.43 0.39
C ARG A 50 -9.60 -18.33 1.26
N SER A 51 -9.49 -18.02 2.55
CA SER A 51 -8.65 -18.73 3.54
C SER A 51 -7.13 -18.74 3.25
N LYS A 52 -6.67 -17.90 2.31
CA LYS A 52 -5.26 -17.67 2.01
C LYS A 52 -4.85 -16.27 2.46
N ARG A 53 -3.64 -16.13 2.97
CA ARG A 53 -3.06 -14.84 3.37
C ARG A 53 -2.07 -14.38 2.31
N TYR A 54 -2.22 -13.14 1.87
CA TYR A 54 -1.36 -12.51 0.88
C TYR A 54 -0.67 -11.30 1.48
N ALA A 55 0.60 -11.10 1.16
CA ALA A 55 1.38 -9.96 1.60
C ALA A 55 2.04 -9.27 0.39
N LEU A 56 2.19 -7.96 0.47
CA LEU A 56 2.74 -7.11 -0.58
C LEU A 56 3.63 -6.03 0.04
N ALA A 57 4.73 -5.71 -0.62
CA ALA A 57 5.53 -4.52 -0.38
C ALA A 57 5.67 -3.75 -1.68
N VAL A 58 5.29 -2.46 -1.65
CA VAL A 58 5.47 -1.53 -2.77
C VAL A 58 6.51 -0.52 -2.36
N LEU A 59 7.55 -0.32 -3.17
CA LEU A 59 8.55 0.71 -3.01
C LEU A 59 8.56 1.61 -4.25
N VAL A 60 8.55 2.92 -4.04
CA VAL A 60 8.61 3.93 -5.09
C VAL A 60 9.69 4.93 -4.72
N GLU A 61 10.75 4.97 -5.52
CA GLU A 61 11.80 5.99 -5.43
C GLU A 61 11.26 7.35 -5.87
N PHE A 62 11.81 8.43 -5.32
CA PHE A 62 11.39 9.81 -5.63
C PHE A 62 9.87 10.04 -5.44
N GLY A 63 9.25 9.33 -4.49
CA GLY A 63 7.82 9.41 -4.20
C GLY A 63 7.43 10.64 -3.36
N ARG A 64 6.13 10.85 -3.16
CA ARG A 64 5.60 11.95 -2.31
C ARG A 64 5.50 11.55 -0.84
N SER A 65 4.91 10.38 -0.58
CA SER A 65 4.83 9.72 0.74
C SER A 65 4.34 8.30 0.54
N GLY A 66 4.59 7.38 1.48
CA GLY A 66 4.10 6.00 1.38
C GLY A 66 2.57 5.91 1.20
N GLY A 67 1.82 6.82 1.83
CA GLY A 67 0.36 6.89 1.74
C GLY A 67 -0.20 7.47 0.44
N ARG A 68 0.59 8.25 -0.31
CA ARG A 68 0.17 8.87 -1.58
C ARG A 68 0.76 8.18 -2.81
N SER A 69 1.96 7.61 -2.68
CA SER A 69 2.69 7.01 -3.79
C SER A 69 2.56 5.49 -3.83
N CYS A 70 2.46 4.82 -2.69
CA CYS A 70 2.51 3.35 -2.63
C CYS A 70 1.17 2.71 -2.22
N ALA A 71 0.45 3.31 -1.27
CA ALA A 71 -0.83 2.80 -0.79
C ALA A 71 -1.90 2.56 -1.90
N PRO A 72 -2.16 3.50 -2.84
CA PRO A 72 -3.14 3.24 -3.90
C PRO A 72 -2.71 2.12 -4.85
N LEU A 73 -1.41 1.97 -5.12
CA LEU A 73 -0.87 0.90 -5.96
C LEU A 73 -1.08 -0.48 -5.31
N ALA A 74 -0.94 -0.57 -3.98
CA ALA A 74 -1.20 -1.81 -3.27
C ALA A 74 -2.67 -2.24 -3.34
N ARG A 75 -3.60 -1.29 -3.26
CA ARG A 75 -5.04 -1.55 -3.44
C ARG A 75 -5.32 -2.06 -4.86
N GLU A 76 -4.87 -1.33 -5.86
CA GLU A 76 -5.06 -1.68 -7.28
C GLU A 76 -4.52 -3.08 -7.57
N PHE A 77 -3.29 -3.37 -7.15
CA PHE A 77 -2.69 -4.70 -7.31
C PHE A 77 -3.51 -5.81 -6.66
N PHE A 78 -3.92 -5.65 -5.39
CA PHE A 78 -4.71 -6.69 -4.72
C PHE A 78 -6.08 -6.87 -5.36
N GLU A 79 -6.75 -5.78 -5.74
CA GLU A 79 -8.07 -5.84 -6.39
C GLU A 79 -8.01 -6.50 -7.77
N GLU A 80 -6.94 -6.31 -8.52
CA GLU A 80 -6.74 -6.92 -9.83
C GLU A 80 -6.28 -8.38 -9.71
N TYR A 81 -5.20 -8.63 -8.98
CA TYR A 81 -4.62 -9.97 -8.81
C TYR A 81 -5.62 -10.96 -8.20
N LEU A 82 -6.37 -10.55 -7.18
CA LEU A 82 -7.34 -11.43 -6.52
C LEU A 82 -8.68 -11.50 -7.26
N ARG A 83 -8.97 -10.58 -8.18
CA ARG A 83 -10.09 -10.71 -9.11
C ARG A 83 -9.87 -11.87 -10.07
N GLU A 84 -8.68 -12.00 -10.66
CA GLU A 84 -8.37 -13.09 -11.59
C GLU A 84 -8.46 -14.48 -10.92
N THR A 85 -8.06 -14.58 -9.64
CA THR A 85 -8.22 -15.82 -8.86
C THR A 85 -9.67 -16.17 -8.50
N ARG A 86 -10.67 -15.41 -8.96
CA ARG A 86 -12.10 -15.75 -8.78
C ARG A 86 -12.60 -16.78 -9.77
N ASP A 87 -11.99 -16.81 -10.95
CA ASP A 87 -12.45 -17.54 -12.13
C ASP A 87 -11.72 -18.88 -12.33
N GLU A 88 -10.85 -19.26 -11.39
CA GLU A 88 -10.34 -20.63 -11.16
C GLU A 88 -11.14 -21.34 -10.06
#